data_AF-A0A1Q3X1L6-F1
#
_entry.id   AF-A0A1Q3X1L6-F1
#
_cell.length_a   1.000
_cell.length_b   1.000
_cell.length_c   1.000
_cell.angle_alpha   90.00
_cell.angle_beta   90.00
_cell.angle_gamma   90.00
#
_symmetry.space_group_name_H-M   'P 1'
#
loop_
_entity.id
_entity.type
_entity.pdbx_description
1 polymer ?
#
loop_
_entity_poly.entity_id
_entity_poly.type
_entity_poly.pdbx_seq_one_letter_code
_entity_poly.pdbx_strand_id
1 'polypeptide(L)'
;MSMQVFNYIATGIGIAGSCIIIWGVLLTVFNFFKIESNRFIKKIDSKDDGEIRYSFSSYMLLGLDFMLAADIIHTIHNPVLNELYILAIIVAIRSVISFFMHKEMKN
;
A
#
# COMPACT_ATOMS: atom_id res chain seq x y z
N MET A 1 6.55 -3.62 -36.95
CA MET A 1 5.09 -3.58 -36.73
C MET A 1 4.68 -4.26 -35.42
N SER A 2 5.24 -5.42 -35.06
CA SER A 2 4.96 -6.12 -33.79
C SER A 2 5.30 -5.32 -32.52
N MET A 3 6.42 -4.58 -32.50
CA MET A 3 6.84 -3.82 -31.31
C MET A 3 5.96 -2.61 -30.96
N GLN A 4 5.25 -2.03 -31.94
CA GLN A 4 4.36 -0.90 -31.68
C GLN A 4 3.06 -1.37 -31.01
N VAL A 5 2.49 -2.48 -31.48
CA VAL A 5 1.27 -3.06 -30.88
C VAL A 5 1.52 -3.51 -29.45
N PHE A 6 2.69 -4.13 -29.20
CA PHE A 6 3.06 -4.53 -27.85
C PHE A 6 3.20 -3.34 -26.89
N ASN A 7 3.83 -2.24 -27.33
CA ASN A 7 3.95 -1.02 -26.53
C ASN A 7 2.59 -0.36 -26.24
N TYR A 8 1.67 -0.33 -27.20
CA TYR A 8 0.32 0.20 -26.97
C TYR A 8 -0.46 -0.62 -25.94
N ILE A 9 -0.37 -1.95 -26.01
CA ILE A 9 -1.02 -2.83 -25.04
C ILE A 9 -0.38 -2.66 -23.65
N ALA A 10 0.95 -2.66 -23.56
CA ALA A 10 1.67 -2.46 -22.30
C ALA A 10 1.32 -1.12 -21.64
N THR A 11 1.23 -0.05 -22.43
CA THR A 11 0.84 1.28 -21.94
C THR A 11 -0.61 1.31 -21.46
N GLY A 12 -1.52 0.67 -22.20
CA GLY A 12 -2.93 0.56 -21.80
C GLY A 12 -3.12 -0.19 -20.47
N ILE A 13 -2.41 -1.30 -20.29
CA ILE A 13 -2.39 -2.06 -19.03
C ILE A 13 -1.81 -1.20 -17.90
N GLY A 14 -0.73 -0.46 -18.18
CA GLY A 14 -0.10 0.39 -17.18
C GLY A 14 -1.01 1.51 -16.67
N ILE A 15 -1.73 2.17 -17.58
CA ILE A 15 -2.71 3.20 -17.23
C ILE A 15 -3.86 2.59 -16.42
N ALA A 16 -4.42 1.46 -16.86
CA ALA A 16 -5.51 0.80 -16.16
C ALA A 16 -5.11 0.34 -14.75
N GLY A 17 -3.93 -0.27 -14.61
CA GLY A 17 -3.38 -0.70 -13.33
C GLY A 17 -3.14 0.47 -12.39
N SER A 18 -2.55 1.57 -12.90
CA SER A 18 -2.33 2.78 -12.12
C SER A 18 -3.65 3.39 -11.61
N CYS A 19 -4.68 3.47 -12.46
CA CYS A 19 -6.01 3.94 -12.06
C CYS A 19 -6.64 3.10 -10.93
N ILE A 20 -6.53 1.77 -10.99
CA ILE A 20 -7.06 0.87 -9.96
C ILE A 20 -6.34 1.09 -8.63
N ILE A 21 -5.01 1.20 -8.65
CA ILE A 21 -4.21 1.42 -7.44
C ILE A 21 -4.53 2.78 -6.83
N ILE A 22 -4.56 3.84 -7.65
CA ILE A 22 -4.91 5.19 -7.20
C ILE A 22 -6.29 5.18 -6.54
N TRP A 23 -7.28 4.53 -7.17
CA TRP A 23 -8.63 4.42 -6.62
C TRP A 23 -8.65 3.66 -5.28
N GLY A 24 -7.94 2.54 -5.19
CA GLY A 24 -7.82 1.74 -3.96
C GLY A 24 -7.17 2.53 -2.83
N VAL A 25 -6.09 3.26 -3.11
CA VAL A 25 -5.43 4.15 -2.15
C VAL A 25 -6.40 5.23 -1.67
N LEU A 26 -7.12 5.86 -2.60
CA LEU A 26 -8.04 6.95 -2.29
C LEU A 26 -9.21 6.47 -1.41
N LEU A 27 -9.76 5.28 -1.70
CA LEU A 27 -10.78 4.62 -0.86
C LEU A 27 -10.24 4.32 0.55
N THR A 28 -9.04 3.76 0.66
CA THR A 28 -8.40 3.47 1.95
C THR A 28 -8.18 4.72 2.79
N VAL A 29 -7.70 5.82 2.18
CA VAL A 29 -7.54 7.11 2.85
C VAL A 29 -8.87 7.66 3.33
N PHE A 30 -9.91 7.62 2.50
CA PHE A 30 -11.24 8.08 2.89
C PHE A 30 -11.82 7.27 4.05
N ASN A 31 -11.69 5.94 3.99
CA ASN A 31 -12.18 5.06 5.04
C ASN A 31 -11.39 5.25 6.34
N PHE A 32 -10.08 5.47 6.25
CA PHE A 32 -9.22 5.81 7.38
C PHE A 32 -9.65 7.13 8.04
N PHE A 33 -9.86 8.19 7.25
CA PHE A 33 -10.29 9.49 7.77
C PHE A 33 -11.65 9.39 8.46
N LYS A 34 -12.58 8.60 7.92
CA LYS A 34 -13.88 8.33 8.53
C LYS A 34 -13.75 7.58 9.86
N ILE A 35 -12.89 6.55 9.94
CA ILE A 35 -12.65 5.79 11.16
C ILE A 35 -11.98 6.66 12.24
N GLU A 36 -10.96 7.42 11.86
CA GLU A 36 -10.22 8.30 12.77
C GLU A 36 -11.11 9.44 13.29
N SER A 37 -11.93 10.05 12.44
CA SER A 37 -12.91 11.06 12.84
C SER A 37 -13.94 10.51 13.82
N ASN A 38 -14.39 9.26 13.65
CA ASN A 38 -15.31 8.61 14.59
C ASN A 38 -14.62 8.21 15.90
N ARG A 39 -13.32 7.86 15.86
CA ARG A 39 -12.50 7.55 17.04
C ARG A 39 -12.19 8.79 17.87
N PHE A 40 -11.88 9.91 17.25
CA PHE A 40 -11.64 11.19 17.94
C PHE A 40 -12.83 11.64 18.79
N ILE A 41 -14.06 11.44 18.30
CA ILE A 41 -15.29 11.77 19.04
C ILE A 41 -15.49 10.83 20.25
N LYS A 42 -15.02 9.58 20.16
CA LYS A 42 -15.19 8.56 21.22
C LYS A 42 -14.06 8.55 22.27
N LYS A 43 -12.89 9.13 21.97
CA LYS A 43 -11.69 9.12 22.83
C LYS A 43 -11.74 10.11 24.00
N ILE A 44 -12.82 10.88 24.17
CA ILE A 44 -12.96 11.82 25.29
C ILE A 44 -13.12 11.09 26.65
N ASP A 45 -13.43 9.79 26.67
CA ASP A 45 -13.91 9.09 27.87
C ASP A 45 -12.98 8.00 28.47
N SER A 46 -11.81 7.69 27.90
CA SER A 46 -11.00 6.58 28.46
C SER A 46 -9.49 6.83 28.38
N LYS A 47 -8.90 6.99 29.56
CA LYS A 47 -7.44 7.02 29.80
C LYS A 47 -6.96 5.59 29.96
N ASP A 48 -6.39 5.00 28.92
CA ASP A 48 -5.64 3.74 29.03
C ASP A 48 -4.41 3.77 28.11
N ASP A 49 -3.23 3.57 28.70
CA ASP A 49 -1.92 3.70 28.03
C ASP A 49 -1.70 2.60 26.96
N GLY A 50 -2.51 1.53 26.98
CA GLY A 50 -2.52 0.48 25.95
C GLY A 50 -3.03 0.96 24.57
N GLU A 51 -3.91 1.96 24.52
CA GLU A 51 -4.48 2.46 23.26
C GLU A 51 -3.45 3.19 22.38
N ILE A 52 -2.43 3.81 22.99
CA ILE A 52 -1.44 4.60 22.28
C ILE A 52 -0.54 3.69 21.42
N ARG A 53 -0.12 2.54 21.96
CA ARG A 53 0.67 1.53 21.22
C ARG A 53 -0.14 0.88 20.11
N TYR A 54 -1.40 0.53 20.37
CA TYR A 54 -2.27 -0.06 19.35
C TYR A 54 -2.55 0.92 18.19
N SER A 55 -2.73 2.20 18.51
CA SER A 55 -2.88 3.26 17.51
C SER A 55 -1.60 3.40 16.69
N PHE A 56 -0.43 3.48 17.34
CA PHE A 56 0.87 3.60 16.66
C PHE A 56 1.14 2.47 15.66
N SER A 57 0.91 1.20 16.04
CA SER A 57 1.08 0.07 15.13
C SER A 57 0.13 0.13 13.94
N SER A 58 -1.12 0.56 14.15
CA SER A 58 -2.10 0.76 13.05
C SER A 58 -1.65 1.86 12.07
N TYR A 59 -1.04 2.94 12.56
CA TYR A 59 -0.45 3.99 11.72
C TYR A 59 0.75 3.50 10.91
N MET A 60 1.65 2.69 11.50
CA MET A 60 2.78 2.10 10.76
C MET A 60 2.31 1.13 9.66
N LEU A 61 1.30 0.31 9.94
CA LEU A 61 0.75 -0.64 8.98
C LEU A 61 0.13 0.08 7.77
N LEU A 62 -0.60 1.17 8.01
CA LEU A 62 -1.17 1.99 6.94
C LEU A 62 -0.10 2.69 6.11
N GLY A 63 0.96 3.20 6.75
CA GLY A 63 2.12 3.74 6.05
C GLY A 63 2.79 2.70 5.14
N LEU A 64 2.84 1.44 5.59
CA LEU A 64 3.39 0.34 4.80
C LEU A 64 2.54 0.00 3.58
N ASP A 65 1.21 -0.01 3.70
CA ASP A 65 0.29 -0.19 2.57
C ASP A 65 0.40 0.95 1.54
N PHE A 66 0.64 2.18 2.00
CA PHE A 66 0.86 3.31 1.11
C PHE A 66 2.18 3.19 0.34
N MET A 67 3.23 2.76 1.02
CA MET A 67 4.52 2.44 0.39
C MET A 67 4.33 1.29 -0.62
N LEU A 68 3.52 0.27 -0.28
CA LEU A 68 3.13 -0.82 -1.18
C LEU A 68 2.59 -0.31 -2.52
N ALA A 69 1.60 0.57 -2.46
CA ALA A 69 1.01 1.17 -3.65
C ALA A 69 2.05 1.96 -4.49
N ALA A 70 2.94 2.71 -3.84
CA ALA A 70 3.95 3.52 -4.52
C ALA A 70 4.92 2.66 -5.35
N ASP A 71 5.47 1.57 -4.80
CA ASP A 71 6.40 0.75 -5.58
C ASP A 71 5.68 -0.01 -6.69
N ILE A 72 4.42 -0.42 -6.51
CA ILE A 72 3.64 -1.08 -7.57
C ILE A 72 3.44 -0.10 -8.75
N ILE A 73 3.14 1.17 -8.48
CA ILE A 73 3.02 2.19 -9.53
C ILE A 73 4.37 2.38 -10.24
N HIS A 74 5.47 2.51 -9.49
CA HIS A 74 6.82 2.68 -10.05
C HIS A 74 7.22 1.51 -10.96
N THR A 75 6.86 0.30 -10.54
CA THR A 75 7.07 -0.97 -11.26
C THR A 75 6.33 -1.02 -12.59
N ILE A 76 5.05 -0.66 -12.59
CA ILE A 76 4.20 -0.69 -13.77
C ILE A 76 4.72 0.29 -14.83
N HIS A 77 5.32 1.40 -14.41
CA HIS A 77 5.80 2.44 -15.33
C HIS A 77 7.14 2.11 -16.01
N ASN A 78 7.98 1.27 -15.40
CA ASN A 78 9.30 0.91 -15.95
C ASN A 78 9.52 -0.62 -16.01
N PRO A 79 8.86 -1.33 -16.94
CA PRO A 79 9.07 -2.78 -17.09
C PRO A 79 10.33 -3.07 -17.91
N VAL A 80 11.50 -3.06 -17.29
CA VAL A 80 12.77 -3.50 -17.90
C VAL A 80 13.10 -4.92 -17.41
N LEU A 81 13.28 -5.88 -18.32
CA LEU A 81 13.41 -7.31 -17.96
C LEU A 81 14.59 -7.62 -17.02
N ASN A 82 15.66 -6.83 -17.07
CA ASN A 82 16.80 -6.97 -16.15
C ASN A 82 16.49 -6.35 -14.77
N GLU A 83 15.60 -5.36 -14.71
CA GLU A 83 15.10 -4.75 -13.47
C GLU A 83 13.97 -5.56 -12.83
N LEU A 84 13.30 -6.42 -13.60
CA LEU A 84 12.23 -7.31 -13.12
C LEU A 84 12.69 -8.23 -11.98
N TYR A 85 13.95 -8.68 -11.99
CA TYR A 85 14.51 -9.50 -10.91
C TYR A 85 14.71 -8.71 -9.61
N ILE A 86 15.25 -7.49 -9.70
CA ILE A 86 15.42 -6.57 -8.56
C ILE A 86 14.05 -6.23 -7.97
N LEU A 87 13.07 -6.00 -8.84
CA LEU A 87 11.70 -5.75 -8.46
C LEU A 87 11.04 -6.94 -7.73
N ALA A 88 11.20 -8.16 -8.23
CA ALA A 88 10.68 -9.36 -7.56
C ALA A 88 11.24 -9.49 -6.13
N ILE A 89 12.52 -9.12 -5.93
CA ILE A 89 13.15 -9.07 -4.62
C ILE A 89 12.54 -7.98 -3.73
N ILE A 90 12.33 -6.76 -4.25
CA ILE A 90 11.72 -5.65 -3.47
C ILE A 90 10.31 -6.03 -3.00
N VAL A 91 9.50 -6.62 -3.88
CA VAL A 91 8.14 -7.08 -3.55
C VAL A 91 8.18 -8.20 -2.49
N ALA A 92 9.10 -9.15 -2.62
CA ALA A 92 9.28 -10.23 -1.64
C ALA A 92 9.71 -9.69 -0.27
N ILE A 93 10.70 -8.79 -0.21
CA ILE A 93 11.16 -8.15 1.03
C ILE A 93 10.01 -7.42 1.72
N ARG A 94 9.22 -6.64 0.95
CA ARG A 94 8.05 -5.95 1.51
C ARG A 94 7.02 -6.92 2.07
N SER A 95 6.73 -8.02 1.36
CA SER A 95 5.77 -9.03 1.83
C SER A 95 6.22 -9.63 3.17
N VAL A 96 7.51 -9.94 3.31
CA VAL A 96 8.08 -10.48 4.57
C VAL A 96 7.99 -9.47 5.71
N ILE A 97 8.36 -8.19 5.49
CA ILE A 97 8.29 -7.14 6.51
C ILE A 97 6.84 -6.92 6.96
N SER A 98 5.91 -6.82 6.00
CA SER A 98 4.48 -6.65 6.28
C SER A 98 3.91 -7.83 7.07
N PHE A 99 4.30 -9.06 6.71
CA PHE A 99 3.90 -10.26 7.42
C PHE A 99 4.41 -10.29 8.86
N PHE A 100 5.66 -9.90 9.12
CA PHE A 100 6.21 -9.82 10.47
C PHE A 100 5.48 -8.77 11.32
N MET A 101 5.27 -7.56 10.79
CA MET A 101 4.54 -6.50 11.49
C MET A 101 3.11 -6.92 11.84
N HIS A 102 2.39 -7.53 10.90
CA HIS A 102 1.02 -8.00 11.15
C HIS A 102 0.97 -9.12 12.19
N LYS A 103 2.01 -9.97 12.23
CA LYS A 103 2.13 -11.07 13.20
C LYS A 103 2.39 -10.56 14.63
N GLU A 104 3.19 -9.51 14.79
CA GLU A 104 3.45 -8.90 16.11
C GLU A 104 2.22 -8.18 16.68
N MET A 105 1.28 -7.73 15.86
CA MET A 105 0.04 -7.08 16.34
C MET A 105 -0.99 -8.06 16.92
N LYS A 106 -0.85 -9.37 16.66
CA LYS A 106 -1.81 -10.39 17.11
C LYS A 106 -1.42 -11.06 18.43
N ASN A 107 -0.26 -10.75 19.00
CA ASN A 107 0.24 -11.33 20.24
C ASN A 107 0.53 -10.26 21.29
#